data_AF-N9M2T1-F1
#
_entry.id   AF-N9M2T1-F1
#
_cell.length_a   1.000
_cell.length_b   1.000
_cell.length_c   1.000
_cell.angle_alpha   90.00
_cell.angle_beta   90.00
_cell.angle_gamma   90.00
#
_symmetry.space_group_name_H-M   'P 1'
#
loop_
_entity.id
_entity.type
_entity.pdbx_description
1 polymer ?
#
loop_
_entity_poly.entity_id
_entity_poly.type
_entity_poly.pdbx_seq_one_letter_code
_entity_poly.pdbx_strand_id
1 'polypeptide(L)' 'MNGLDPYAYLSDVLKRLPTHKMKDIEALLPHNWKPA' A
#
# COMPACT_ATOMS: atom_id res chain seq x y z
N MET A 1 -9.73 10.95 9.20
CA MET A 1 -8.64 10.79 8.22
C MET A 1 -7.58 9.91 8.86
N ASN A 2 -7.27 8.76 8.26
CA ASN A 2 -6.86 7.49 8.90
C ASN A 2 -5.56 7.44 9.73
N GLY A 3 -4.99 8.56 10.20
CA GLY A 3 -3.75 8.58 11.01
C GLY A 3 -2.56 7.93 10.30
N LEU A 4 -2.65 7.84 8.97
CA LEU A 4 -1.82 7.02 8.13
C LEU A 4 -0.68 7.90 7.65
N ASP A 5 0.56 7.51 8.00
CA ASP A 5 1.73 8.25 7.58
C ASP A 5 1.84 8.17 6.03
N PRO A 6 1.70 9.30 5.30
CA PRO A 6 1.61 9.27 3.85
C PRO A 6 2.90 8.78 3.19
N TYR A 7 4.04 9.04 3.85
CA TYR A 7 5.34 8.63 3.34
C TYR A 7 5.55 7.12 3.51
N ALA A 8 5.17 6.56 4.67
CA ALA A 8 5.23 5.13 4.93
C ALA A 8 4.38 4.33 3.94
N TYR A 9 3.15 4.78 3.69
CA TYR A 9 2.26 4.18 2.70
C TYR A 9 2.86 4.17 1.31
N LEU A 10 3.30 5.34 0.81
CA LEU A 10 3.85 5.44 -0.53
C LEU A 10 5.12 4.61 -0.68
N SER A 11 6.01 4.64 0.31
CA SER A 11 7.25 3.84 0.30
C SER A 11 6.97 2.35 0.25
N ASP A 12 6.03 1.86 1.07
CA ASP A 12 5.65 0.44 1.11
C ASP A 12 4.96 0.00 -0.19
N VAL A 13 4.04 0.82 -0.72
CA VAL A 13 3.36 0.55 -2.00
C VAL A 13 4.37 0.49 -3.15
N LEU A 14 5.30 1.44 -3.25
CA LEU A 14 6.33 1.45 -4.30
C LEU A 14 7.26 0.22 -4.23
N LYS A 15 7.55 -0.28 -3.02
CA LYS A 15 8.35 -1.51 -2.84
C LYS A 15 7.60 -2.77 -3.27
N ARG A 16 6.27 -2.81 -3.07
CA ARG A 16 5.44 -4.00 -3.38
C ARG A 16 5.02 -4.03 -4.86
N LEU A 17 4.78 -2.89 -5.48
CA LEU A 17 4.27 -2.78 -6.86
C LEU A 17 4.98 -3.66 -7.91
N PRO A 18 6.32 -3.78 -7.93
CA PRO A 18 7.01 -4.59 -8.94
C PRO A 18 6.70 -6.08 -8.87
N THR A 19 6.34 -6.60 -7.70
CA THR A 19 6.07 -8.02 -7.45
C THR A 19 4.59 -8.30 -7.16
N HIS A 20 3.78 -7.25 -7.04
CA HIS A 20 2.36 -7.33 -6.71
C HIS A 20 1.54 -7.76 -7.93
N LYS A 21 0.61 -8.70 -7.73
CA LYS A 21 -0.30 -9.11 -8.80
C LYS A 21 -1.38 -8.04 -8.98
N MET A 22 -1.67 -7.67 -10.23
CA MET A 22 -2.70 -6.67 -10.53
C MET A 22 -4.07 -7.01 -9.93
N LYS A 23 -4.45 -8.30 -9.89
CA LYS A 23 -5.71 -8.74 -9.29
C LYS A 23 -5.84 -8.44 -7.79
N ASP A 24 -4.72 -8.20 -7.11
CA ASP A 24 -4.67 -7.98 -5.66
C ASP A 24 -4.42 -6.48 -5.34
N ILE A 25 -4.46 -5.57 -6.33
CA ILE A 25 -4.14 -4.14 -6.18
C ILE A 25 -4.96 -3.43 -5.10
N GLU A 26 -6.17 -3.92 -4.84
CA GLU A 26 -7.06 -3.41 -3.79
C GLU A 26 -6.46 -3.49 -2.39
N ALA A 27 -5.55 -4.44 -2.14
CA ALA A 27 -4.83 -4.57 -0.87
C ALA A 27 -3.81 -3.45 -0.64
N LEU A 28 -3.40 -2.75 -1.70
CA LEU A 28 -2.50 -1.60 -1.63
C LEU A 28 -3.24 -0.28 -1.49
N LEU A 29 -4.58 -0.26 -1.51
CA LEU A 29 -5.35 0.98 -1.33
C LEU A 29 -5.25 1.49 0.12
N PRO A 30 -5.30 2.82 0.35
CA PRO A 30 -5.00 3.39 1.66
C PRO A 30 -6.00 3.03 2.77
N HIS A 31 -7.17 2.49 2.41
CA HIS A 31 -8.15 1.96 3.37
C HIS A 31 -7.94 0.46 3.70
N ASN A 32 -7.24 -0.28 2.84
CA ASN A 32 -6.93 -1.70 3.02
C ASN A 32 -5.45 -1.96 3.35
N TRP A 33 -4.63 -0.92 3.30
CA TRP A 33 -3.19 -1.00 3.48
C TRP A 33 -2.84 -1.58 4.84
N LYS A 34 -2.02 -2.62 4.83
CA LYS A 34 -1.42 -3.22 6.02
C LYS A 34 0.10 -3.03 5.94
N PRO A 35 0.70 -2.26 6.86
CA PRO A 35 2.16 -2.11 6.91
C PRO A 35 2.80 -3.50 7.08
N ALA A 36 3.96 -3.70 6.45
CA ALA A 36 4.78 -4.89 6.61
C ALA A 36 5.46 -4.92 7.97
#